data_AF-A0A2U2PDW4-F1
#
_entry.id   AF-A0A2U2PDW4-F1
#
_cell.length_a   1.000
_cell.length_b   1.000
_cell.length_c   1.000
_cell.angle_alpha   90.00
_cell.angle_beta   90.00
_cell.angle_gamma   90.00
#
_symmetry.space_group_name_H-M   'P 1'
#
loop_
_entity.id
_entity.type
_entity.pdbx_description
1 polymer ?
#
loop_
_entity_poly.entity_id
_entity_poly.type
_entity_poly.pdbx_seq_one_letter_code
_entity_poly.pdbx_strand_id
1 'polypeptide(L)'
;MKANTLYIFLLGVFLFVFGCRKNDELLYNSKDNIYLNYRDKDGNLDTTSLTYSFAEHPSLSLDTLWVPVIISGKTYPVDRHFVVTVVDSSTTAVKGLHYEALAPFYIMPADSGTIHIPVVIKNIDPELGSKSVKLTIRLAGSDDFDPNLPVPVRSKSYIYSNRLEKPIWWAWWGQLGEYSRVKHQLFLISSGTTALSNPGLPNAYLQIPRNLYYIDNTRMLLNDAFTWVTRHPEKGYVLTKRDDESGDYDFYNTSSPDKKFYLKYYVQLGKYFFVDENGNQLIIY
;
A
#
# COMPACT_ATOMS: atom_id res chain seq x y z
N MET A 1 -1.82 -33.97 -79.86
CA MET A 1 -2.65 -33.39 -78.77
C MET A 1 -2.97 -34.35 -77.60
N LYS A 2 -2.55 -35.63 -77.59
CA LYS A 2 -2.86 -36.57 -76.48
C LYS A 2 -1.86 -36.56 -75.31
N ALA A 3 -0.61 -36.13 -75.54
CA ALA A 3 0.44 -36.11 -74.51
C ALA A 3 0.28 -34.94 -73.50
N ASN A 4 -0.08 -33.73 -73.95
CA ASN A 4 -0.27 -32.58 -73.04
C ASN A 4 -1.47 -32.75 -72.10
N THR A 5 -2.53 -33.43 -72.53
CA THR A 5 -3.67 -33.78 -71.67
C THR A 5 -3.30 -34.77 -70.56
N LEU A 6 -2.32 -35.66 -70.80
CA LEU A 6 -1.85 -36.60 -69.79
C LEU A 6 -1.04 -35.89 -68.69
N TYR A 7 -0.19 -34.92 -69.07
CA TYR A 7 0.59 -34.13 -68.11
C TYR A 7 -0.28 -33.20 -67.25
N ILE A 8 -1.35 -32.62 -67.80
CA ILE A 8 -2.31 -31.82 -67.02
C ILE A 8 -3.06 -32.68 -66.01
N PHE A 9 -3.41 -33.92 -66.39
CA PHE A 9 -4.04 -34.87 -65.48
C PHE A 9 -3.08 -35.34 -64.36
N LEU A 10 -1.82 -35.59 -64.70
CA LEU A 10 -0.77 -35.95 -63.73
C LEU A 10 -0.43 -34.81 -62.76
N LEU A 11 -0.42 -33.56 -63.24
CA LEU A 11 -0.22 -32.37 -62.41
C LEU A 11 -1.41 -32.15 -61.45
N GLY A 12 -2.63 -32.41 -61.92
CA GLY A 12 -3.85 -32.36 -61.10
C GLY A 12 -3.84 -33.40 -59.99
N VAL A 13 -3.41 -34.64 -60.28
CA VAL A 13 -3.30 -35.70 -59.26
C VAL A 13 -2.19 -35.42 -58.24
N PHE A 14 -1.08 -34.82 -58.65
CA PHE A 14 0.01 -34.44 -57.72
C PHE A 14 -0.40 -33.35 -56.72
N LEU A 15 -1.32 -32.45 -57.10
CA LEU A 15 -1.85 -31.40 -56.22
C LEU A 15 -2.80 -31.91 -55.12
N PHE A 16 -3.38 -33.10 -55.26
CA PHE A 16 -4.27 -33.69 -54.24
C PHE A 16 -3.55 -34.45 -53.12
N VAL A 17 -2.25 -34.77 -53.29
CA VAL A 17 -1.48 -35.54 -52.27
C VAL A 17 -0.83 -34.63 -51.22
N PHE A 18 -0.80 -33.31 -51.43
CA PHE A 18 -0.39 -32.30 -50.44
C PHE A 18 -1.57 -31.73 -49.65
N GLY A 19 -2.52 -32.59 -49.27
CA GLY A 19 -3.51 -32.23 -48.26
C GLY A 19 -2.81 -31.89 -46.95
N CYS A 20 -2.84 -30.61 -46.57
CA CYS A 20 -2.37 -30.16 -45.26
C CYS A 20 -3.21 -30.90 -44.21
N ARG A 21 -2.60 -31.86 -43.48
CA ARG A 21 -3.26 -32.46 -42.30
C ARG A 21 -3.62 -31.30 -41.39
N LYS A 22 -4.91 -31.18 -41.04
CA LYS A 22 -5.35 -30.30 -39.97
C LYS A 22 -4.59 -30.79 -38.72
N ASN A 23 -3.57 -30.05 -38.29
CA ASN A 23 -2.84 -30.37 -37.07
C ASN A 23 -3.89 -30.49 -35.96
N ASP A 24 -3.83 -31.58 -35.21
CA ASP A 24 -4.67 -31.74 -34.02
C ASP A 24 -4.57 -30.45 -33.23
N GLU A 25 -5.71 -29.78 -33.05
CA GLU A 25 -5.78 -28.61 -32.18
C GLU A 25 -5.19 -29.06 -30.85
N LEU A 26 -4.07 -28.46 -30.44
CA LEU A 26 -3.50 -28.67 -29.13
C LEU A 26 -4.51 -28.14 -28.12
N LEU A 27 -5.51 -28.95 -27.81
CA LEU A 27 -6.46 -28.71 -26.75
C LEU A 27 -5.62 -28.54 -25.50
N TYR A 28 -5.70 -27.35 -24.92
CA TYR A 28 -5.07 -27.03 -23.64
C TYR A 28 -5.46 -28.13 -22.63
N ASN A 29 -4.51 -29.02 -22.34
CA ASN A 29 -4.70 -30.20 -21.48
C ASN A 29 -3.78 -30.15 -20.25
N SER A 30 -3.37 -28.94 -19.85
CA SER A 30 -2.75 -28.73 -18.55
C SER A 30 -3.83 -28.28 -17.57
N LYS A 31 -3.70 -28.69 -16.31
CA LYS A 31 -4.51 -28.15 -15.23
C LYS A 31 -4.36 -26.63 -15.17
N ASP A 32 -5.45 -25.93 -14.89
CA ASP A 32 -5.48 -24.47 -14.87
C ASP A 32 -4.46 -23.92 -13.85
N ASN A 33 -3.88 -22.76 -14.16
CA ASN A 33 -2.91 -22.10 -13.29
C ASN A 33 -3.47 -20.76 -12.78
N ILE A 34 -2.77 -20.15 -11.82
CA ILE A 34 -3.09 -18.82 -11.29
C ILE A 34 -1.82 -17.97 -11.18
N TYR A 35 -1.95 -16.66 -11.37
CA TYR A 35 -0.86 -15.72 -11.21
C TYR A 35 -1.31 -14.37 -10.62
N LEU A 36 -0.34 -13.57 -10.18
CA LEU A 36 -0.57 -12.24 -9.63
C LEU A 36 -0.54 -11.21 -10.77
N ASN A 37 -1.67 -10.57 -11.05
CA ASN A 37 -1.87 -9.73 -12.23
C ASN A 37 -1.53 -8.25 -11.97
N TYR A 38 -0.28 -7.98 -11.62
CA TYR A 38 0.23 -6.61 -11.53
C TYR A 38 0.64 -6.10 -12.91
N ARG A 39 0.29 -4.87 -13.25
CA ARG A 39 0.65 -4.25 -14.53
C ARG A 39 1.50 -3.00 -14.31
N ASP A 40 2.51 -2.81 -15.16
CA ASP A 40 3.24 -1.56 -15.24
C ASP A 40 2.45 -0.49 -15.99
N LYS A 41 3.04 0.71 -16.11
CA LYS A 41 2.45 1.85 -16.82
C LYS A 41 2.17 1.59 -18.31
N ASP A 42 2.86 0.62 -18.91
CA ASP A 42 2.76 0.27 -20.32
C ASP A 42 1.82 -0.94 -20.53
N GLY A 43 1.24 -1.46 -19.44
CA GLY A 43 0.29 -2.57 -19.43
C GLY A 43 0.92 -3.96 -19.39
N ASN A 44 2.25 -4.07 -19.28
CA ASN A 44 2.96 -5.35 -19.20
C ASN A 44 2.90 -5.92 -17.78
N LEU A 45 3.10 -7.24 -17.66
CA LEU A 45 3.12 -7.90 -16.36
C LEU A 45 4.30 -7.41 -15.52
N ASP A 46 4.01 -6.81 -14.38
CA ASP A 46 4.99 -6.27 -13.45
C ASP A 46 5.28 -7.24 -12.30
N THR A 47 6.49 -7.78 -12.28
CA THR A 47 6.98 -8.69 -11.23
C THR A 47 7.92 -7.99 -10.24
N THR A 48 8.10 -6.68 -10.35
CA THR A 48 8.95 -5.89 -9.45
C THR A 48 8.30 -5.69 -8.08
N SER A 49 9.07 -5.18 -7.11
CA SER A 49 8.55 -4.88 -5.77
C SER A 49 7.71 -3.60 -5.80
N LEU A 50 6.63 -3.57 -5.02
CA LEU A 50 5.83 -2.37 -4.81
C LEU A 50 6.25 -1.67 -3.53
N THR A 51 6.32 -0.35 -3.58
CA THR A 51 6.60 0.49 -2.42
C THR A 51 5.30 1.09 -1.89
N TYR A 52 5.09 1.03 -0.59
CA TYR A 52 3.96 1.66 0.10
C TYR A 52 4.47 2.49 1.28
N SER A 53 3.88 3.66 1.52
CA SER A 53 4.28 4.53 2.63
C SER A 53 3.07 4.95 3.45
N PHE A 54 3.12 4.67 4.75
CA PHE A 54 2.14 5.19 5.70
C PHE A 54 2.38 6.67 6.06
N ALA A 55 3.49 7.26 5.60
CA ALA A 55 3.94 8.57 6.05
C ALA A 55 2.91 9.68 5.79
N GLU A 56 2.18 9.60 4.68
CA GLU A 56 1.15 10.57 4.28
C GLU A 56 -0.19 10.36 5.00
N HIS A 57 -0.38 9.21 5.64
CA HIS A 57 -1.61 8.83 6.32
C HIS A 57 -1.32 8.54 7.80
N PRO A 58 -0.97 9.57 8.60
CA PRO A 58 -0.53 9.39 9.98
C PRO A 58 -1.61 8.80 10.88
N SER A 59 -2.89 8.85 10.51
CA SER A 59 -3.99 8.25 11.25
C SER A 59 -4.15 6.74 11.03
N LEU A 60 -3.54 6.15 9.99
CA LEU A 60 -3.69 4.73 9.69
C LEU A 60 -2.68 3.89 10.49
N SER A 61 -3.21 3.01 11.34
CA SER A 61 -2.47 1.94 12.02
C SER A 61 -2.41 0.65 11.20
N LEU A 62 -3.25 0.52 10.17
CA LEU A 62 -3.27 -0.58 9.23
C LEU A 62 -3.86 -0.13 7.90
N ASP A 63 -3.55 -0.85 6.83
CA ASP A 63 -4.14 -0.69 5.50
C ASP A 63 -4.21 -2.05 4.78
N THR A 64 -5.01 -2.13 3.72
CA THR A 64 -5.23 -3.35 2.93
C THR A 64 -4.62 -3.25 1.55
N LEU A 65 -3.66 -4.13 1.28
CA LEU A 65 -3.15 -4.37 -0.06
C LEU A 65 -4.10 -5.32 -0.80
N TRP A 66 -4.77 -4.82 -1.83
CA TRP A 66 -5.64 -5.62 -2.69
C TRP A 66 -4.82 -6.34 -3.75
N VAL A 67 -4.63 -7.64 -3.56
CA VAL A 67 -3.77 -8.45 -4.42
C VAL A 67 -4.59 -9.04 -5.57
N PRO A 68 -4.33 -8.64 -6.83
CA PRO A 68 -5.06 -9.15 -7.98
C PRO A 68 -4.55 -10.55 -8.34
N VAL A 69 -5.45 -11.53 -8.27
CA VAL A 69 -5.20 -12.92 -8.67
C VAL A 69 -6.08 -13.22 -9.88
N ILE A 70 -5.48 -13.81 -10.91
CA ILE A 70 -6.18 -14.18 -12.14
C ILE A 70 -5.84 -15.62 -12.54
N ILE A 71 -6.80 -16.29 -13.17
CA ILE A 71 -6.65 -17.63 -13.73
C ILE A 71 -5.95 -17.54 -15.08
N SER A 72 -4.96 -18.40 -15.28
CA SER A 72 -4.40 -18.74 -16.58
C SER A 72 -5.00 -20.08 -16.99
N GLY A 73 -6.08 -20.01 -17.76
CA GLY A 73 -6.91 -21.17 -18.08
C GLY A 73 -8.37 -20.78 -18.29
N LYS A 74 -9.28 -21.74 -18.14
CA LYS A 74 -10.72 -21.50 -18.30
C LYS A 74 -11.36 -21.11 -16.97
N THR A 75 -12.45 -20.34 -17.05
CA THR A 75 -13.37 -20.22 -15.91
C THR A 75 -14.14 -21.53 -15.75
N TYR A 76 -14.68 -21.75 -14.55
CA TYR A 76 -15.42 -22.97 -14.23
C TYR A 76 -16.67 -22.60 -13.42
N PRO A 77 -17.82 -23.27 -13.62
CA PRO A 77 -19.07 -22.95 -12.93
C PRO A 77 -19.12 -23.43 -11.46
N VAL A 78 -17.96 -23.60 -10.82
CA VAL A 78 -17.84 -23.95 -9.40
C VAL A 78 -16.75 -23.12 -8.74
N ASP A 79 -16.89 -22.91 -7.45
CA ASP A 79 -15.87 -22.26 -6.63
C ASP A 79 -14.59 -23.09 -6.59
N ARG A 80 -13.44 -22.42 -6.76
CA ARG A 80 -12.12 -23.05 -6.73
C ARG A 80 -11.24 -22.44 -5.64
N HIS A 81 -10.53 -23.29 -4.92
CA HIS A 81 -9.69 -22.88 -3.81
C HIS A 81 -8.25 -22.67 -4.24
N PHE A 82 -7.61 -21.64 -3.68
CA PHE A 82 -6.17 -21.43 -3.84
C PHE A 82 -5.55 -20.93 -2.55
N VAL A 83 -4.24 -21.13 -2.42
CA VAL A 83 -3.49 -20.81 -1.22
C VAL A 83 -2.47 -19.71 -1.54
N VAL A 84 -2.37 -18.73 -0.65
CA VAL A 84 -1.34 -17.70 -0.69
C VAL A 84 -0.49 -17.83 0.56
N THR A 85 0.82 -17.97 0.38
CA THR A 85 1.78 -18.12 1.48
C THR A 85 2.75 -16.96 1.53
N VAL A 86 3.29 -16.71 2.72
CA VAL A 86 4.43 -15.80 2.88
C VAL A 86 5.71 -16.56 2.52
N VAL A 87 6.63 -15.89 1.84
CA VAL A 87 7.96 -16.43 1.52
C VAL A 87 8.93 -15.93 2.58
N ASP A 88 9.12 -16.73 3.64
CA ASP A 88 9.92 -16.35 4.81
C ASP A 88 11.34 -15.92 4.44
N SER A 89 11.99 -16.62 3.52
CA SER A 89 13.35 -16.30 3.06
C SER A 89 13.48 -14.97 2.32
N SER A 90 12.36 -14.35 1.93
CA SER A 90 12.32 -13.06 1.24
C SER A 90 11.47 -12.02 1.97
N THR A 91 11.18 -12.26 3.25
CA THR A 91 10.32 -11.44 4.08
C THR A 91 11.08 -10.99 5.33
N THR A 92 11.10 -9.67 5.58
CA THR A 92 11.58 -9.08 6.84
C THR A 92 10.42 -8.58 7.70
N ALA A 93 9.20 -8.56 7.16
CA ALA A 93 7.99 -8.26 7.91
C ALA A 93 7.66 -9.38 8.93
N VAL A 94 7.18 -9.01 10.12
CA VAL A 94 6.93 -9.92 11.23
C VAL A 94 5.42 -10.11 11.34
N LYS A 95 4.97 -11.37 11.40
CA LYS A 95 3.54 -11.71 11.52
C LYS A 95 2.97 -11.14 12.82
N GLY A 96 1.77 -10.55 12.77
CA GLY A 96 1.10 -9.94 13.92
C GLY A 96 1.52 -8.49 14.18
N LEU A 97 2.80 -8.17 13.99
CA LEU A 97 3.37 -6.83 14.16
C LEU A 97 3.28 -5.98 12.89
N HIS A 98 3.73 -6.52 11.74
CA HIS A 98 3.78 -5.80 10.47
C HIS A 98 2.66 -6.18 9.49
N TYR A 99 2.08 -7.37 9.64
CA TYR A 99 0.96 -7.83 8.79
C TYR A 99 0.10 -8.86 9.52
N GLU A 100 -1.15 -9.03 9.08
CA GLU A 100 -2.05 -10.06 9.62
C GLU A 100 -1.81 -11.43 9.00
N ALA A 101 -2.21 -12.49 9.71
CA ALA A 101 -2.11 -13.84 9.16
C ALA A 101 -2.94 -13.95 7.87
N LEU A 102 -2.33 -14.49 6.80
CA LEU A 102 -3.08 -14.83 5.59
C LEU A 102 -4.11 -15.91 5.90
N ALA A 103 -5.25 -15.87 5.22
CA ALA A 103 -6.25 -16.93 5.30
C ALA A 103 -5.64 -18.27 4.86
N PRO A 104 -6.10 -19.41 5.42
CA PRO A 104 -5.59 -20.73 5.07
C PRO A 104 -5.81 -21.04 3.58
N PHE A 105 -6.90 -20.53 3.01
CA PHE A 105 -7.21 -20.58 1.59
C PHE A 105 -8.08 -19.38 1.20
N TYR A 106 -8.16 -19.11 -0.09
CA TYR A 106 -9.04 -18.13 -0.72
C TYR A 106 -9.89 -18.82 -1.79
N ILE A 107 -11.04 -18.23 -2.10
CA ILE A 107 -12.01 -18.78 -3.05
C ILE A 107 -12.01 -17.91 -4.30
N MET A 108 -11.74 -18.52 -5.46
CA MET A 108 -12.08 -17.98 -6.76
C MET A 108 -13.53 -18.35 -7.06
N PRO A 109 -14.46 -17.37 -7.12
CA PRO A 109 -15.88 -17.68 -7.31
C PRO A 109 -16.16 -18.38 -8.63
N ALA A 110 -17.23 -19.18 -8.66
CA ALA A 110 -17.78 -19.76 -9.88
C ALA A 110 -17.92 -18.69 -10.99
N ASP A 111 -17.60 -19.11 -12.22
CA ASP A 111 -17.62 -18.29 -13.44
C ASP A 111 -16.71 -17.05 -13.41
N SER A 112 -15.92 -16.84 -12.34
CA SER A 112 -14.92 -15.78 -12.26
C SER A 112 -13.56 -16.24 -12.78
N GLY A 113 -12.85 -15.31 -13.42
CA GLY A 113 -11.45 -15.44 -13.79
C GLY A 113 -10.50 -14.65 -12.90
N THR A 114 -11.02 -13.74 -12.07
CA THR A 114 -10.24 -12.74 -11.34
C THR A 114 -10.81 -12.51 -9.94
N ILE A 115 -9.94 -12.30 -8.96
CA ILE A 115 -10.31 -11.86 -7.62
C ILE A 115 -9.25 -10.91 -7.05
N HIS A 116 -9.64 -10.04 -6.13
CA HIS A 116 -8.73 -9.27 -5.31
C HIS A 116 -8.77 -9.81 -3.88
N ILE A 117 -7.67 -10.37 -3.39
CA ILE A 117 -7.58 -10.84 -2.01
C ILE A 117 -7.04 -9.71 -1.11
N PRO A 118 -7.60 -9.55 0.10
CA PRO A 118 -7.11 -8.55 1.04
C PRO A 118 -5.85 -9.08 1.76
N VAL A 119 -4.77 -8.30 1.74
CA VAL A 119 -3.59 -8.52 2.58
C VAL A 119 -3.42 -7.31 3.50
N VAL A 120 -3.70 -7.48 4.78
CA VAL A 120 -3.65 -6.40 5.77
C VAL A 120 -2.22 -6.19 6.26
N ILE A 121 -1.69 -4.98 6.05
CA ILE A 121 -0.41 -4.49 6.56
C ILE A 121 -0.64 -3.53 7.73
N LYS A 122 0.31 -3.48 8.67
CA LYS A 122 0.21 -2.71 9.91
C LYS A 122 1.32 -1.68 10.04
N ASN A 123 0.99 -0.58 10.71
CA ASN A 123 1.80 0.60 11.00
C ASN A 123 1.82 0.88 12.52
N ILE A 124 2.08 -0.18 13.30
CA ILE A 124 2.12 -0.11 14.76
C ILE A 124 3.55 -0.24 15.32
N ASP A 125 4.52 -0.67 14.50
CA ASP A 125 5.93 -0.70 14.87
C ASP A 125 6.55 0.70 14.70
N PRO A 126 7.04 1.34 15.79
CA PRO A 126 7.72 2.64 15.71
C PRO A 126 8.96 2.63 14.81
N GLU A 127 9.63 1.47 14.65
CA GLU A 127 10.83 1.37 13.83
C GLU A 127 10.52 1.58 12.34
N LEU A 128 9.28 1.40 11.89
CA LEU A 128 8.87 1.75 10.51
C LEU A 128 9.11 3.24 10.18
N GLY A 129 9.25 4.10 11.20
CA GLY A 129 9.64 5.49 11.00
C GLY A 129 11.09 5.68 10.52
N SER A 130 11.98 4.71 10.76
CA SER A 130 13.41 4.76 10.40
C SER A 130 13.83 3.69 9.39
N LYS A 131 13.12 2.55 9.32
CA LYS A 131 13.41 1.45 8.40
C LYS A 131 12.18 1.03 7.59
N SER A 132 12.44 0.35 6.48
CA SER A 132 11.40 -0.31 5.69
C SER A 132 11.44 -1.81 5.95
N VAL A 133 10.27 -2.44 5.94
CA VAL A 133 10.12 -3.89 5.98
C VAL A 133 9.62 -4.40 4.64
N LYS A 134 9.90 -5.67 4.35
CA LYS A 134 9.51 -6.34 3.11
C LYS A 134 8.59 -7.51 3.44
N LEU A 135 7.41 -7.54 2.83
CA LEU A 135 6.49 -8.68 2.84
C LEU A 135 6.47 -9.31 1.45
N THR A 136 6.88 -10.57 1.32
CA THR A 136 6.78 -11.30 0.07
C THR A 136 5.72 -12.38 0.17
N ILE A 137 4.73 -12.32 -0.70
CA ILE A 137 3.70 -13.35 -0.83
C ILE A 137 3.89 -14.18 -2.10
N ARG A 138 3.36 -15.39 -2.10
CA ARG A 138 3.41 -16.31 -3.25
C ARG A 138 2.14 -17.13 -3.34
N LEU A 139 1.64 -17.31 -4.56
CA LEU A 139 0.62 -18.30 -4.87
C LEU A 139 1.23 -19.71 -4.81
N ALA A 140 0.69 -20.53 -3.92
CA ALA A 140 1.00 -21.95 -3.81
C ALA A 140 0.03 -22.76 -4.69
N GLY A 141 0.42 -23.99 -5.02
CA GLY A 141 -0.46 -24.93 -5.70
C GLY A 141 -1.60 -25.39 -4.78
N SER A 142 -2.72 -25.77 -5.38
CA SER A 142 -3.88 -26.36 -4.71
C SER A 142 -4.43 -27.53 -5.53
N ASP A 143 -5.46 -28.19 -5.00
CA ASP A 143 -6.18 -29.24 -5.74
C ASP A 143 -6.80 -28.69 -7.04
N ASP A 144 -7.19 -27.41 -7.06
CA ASP A 144 -7.81 -26.75 -8.21
C ASP A 144 -6.81 -26.09 -9.17
N PHE A 145 -5.64 -25.64 -8.69
CA PHE A 145 -4.67 -24.90 -9.50
C PHE A 145 -3.25 -25.42 -9.36
N ASP A 146 -2.56 -25.56 -10.49
CA ASP A 146 -1.15 -25.94 -10.49
C ASP A 146 -0.20 -24.74 -10.32
N PRO A 147 0.97 -24.94 -9.70
CA PRO A 147 1.99 -23.90 -9.54
C PRO A 147 3.01 -23.86 -10.70
N ASN A 148 2.63 -24.27 -11.91
CA ASN A 148 3.58 -24.49 -13.01
C ASN A 148 4.08 -23.19 -13.67
N LEU A 149 3.40 -22.07 -13.41
CA LEU A 149 3.88 -20.76 -13.87
C LEU A 149 5.19 -20.34 -13.19
N PRO A 150 6.02 -19.50 -13.84
CA PRO A 150 7.26 -18.99 -13.27
C PRO A 150 7.06 -18.34 -11.89
N VAL A 151 8.01 -18.55 -10.98
CA VAL A 151 7.96 -17.97 -9.62
C VAL A 151 7.75 -16.44 -9.61
N PRO A 152 8.38 -15.64 -10.50
CA PRO A 152 8.19 -14.19 -10.52
C PRO A 152 6.75 -13.74 -10.79
N VAL A 153 5.98 -14.49 -11.59
CA VAL A 153 4.58 -14.12 -11.90
C VAL A 153 3.61 -14.56 -10.81
N ARG A 154 4.02 -15.50 -9.95
CA ARG A 154 3.25 -15.99 -8.81
C ARG A 154 3.65 -15.38 -7.47
N SER A 155 4.69 -14.53 -7.44
CA SER A 155 5.19 -13.90 -6.22
C SER A 155 5.18 -12.39 -6.35
N LYS A 156 4.86 -11.68 -5.27
CA LYS A 156 4.96 -10.22 -5.21
C LYS A 156 5.56 -9.80 -3.89
N SER A 157 6.40 -8.77 -3.94
CA SER A 157 7.02 -8.18 -2.76
C SER A 157 6.48 -6.77 -2.54
N TYR A 158 6.07 -6.49 -1.30
CA TYR A 158 5.68 -5.17 -0.84
C TYR A 158 6.72 -4.67 0.15
N ILE A 159 7.31 -3.52 -0.13
CA ILE A 159 8.26 -2.83 0.73
C ILE A 159 7.52 -1.64 1.31
N TYR A 160 7.39 -1.59 2.64
CA TYR A 160 6.67 -0.50 3.28
C TYR A 160 7.35 0.04 4.52
N SER A 161 7.09 1.32 4.77
CA SER A 161 7.57 2.06 5.93
C SER A 161 6.59 3.16 6.30
N ASN A 162 6.91 3.84 7.39
CA ASN A 162 6.27 5.07 7.84
C ASN A 162 7.32 6.20 7.91
N ARG A 163 8.35 6.13 7.03
CA ARG A 163 9.44 7.10 7.02
C ARG A 163 8.95 8.41 6.45
N LEU A 164 8.68 9.34 7.34
CA LEU A 164 8.34 10.71 6.99
C LEU A 164 9.62 11.54 6.89
N GLU A 165 10.08 11.77 5.67
CA GLU A 165 11.26 12.59 5.38
C GLU A 165 10.94 14.07 5.52
N LYS A 166 11.95 14.88 5.90
CA LYS A 166 11.82 16.33 5.93
C LYS A 166 11.55 16.82 4.51
N PRO A 167 10.37 17.38 4.21
CA PRO A 167 10.12 17.87 2.88
C PRO A 167 10.90 19.16 2.65
N ILE A 168 11.31 19.40 1.39
CA ILE A 168 12.05 20.61 1.00
C ILE A 168 11.28 21.87 1.42
N TRP A 169 9.95 21.84 1.32
CA TRP A 169 9.10 22.98 1.67
C TRP A 169 9.12 23.36 3.14
N TRP A 170 9.51 22.45 4.03
CA TRP A 170 9.55 22.72 5.48
C TRP A 170 10.46 23.90 5.80
N ALA A 171 11.59 23.99 5.11
CA ALA A 171 12.58 25.04 5.33
C ALA A 171 12.12 26.43 4.86
N TRP A 172 11.10 26.51 4.01
CA TRP A 172 10.57 27.79 3.52
C TRP A 172 9.63 28.47 4.51
N TRP A 173 9.08 27.71 5.47
CA TRP A 173 8.07 28.17 6.42
C TRP A 173 8.66 28.17 7.84
N GLY A 174 9.49 29.18 8.13
CA GLY A 174 10.24 29.30 9.38
C GLY A 174 9.37 29.27 10.65
N GLN A 175 8.08 29.59 10.54
CA GLN A 175 7.11 29.48 11.65
C GLN A 175 7.02 28.05 12.20
N LEU A 176 7.21 27.03 11.36
CA LEU A 176 7.18 25.62 11.77
C LEU A 176 8.36 25.24 12.68
N GLY A 177 9.44 26.03 12.66
CA GLY A 177 10.66 25.78 13.41
C GLY A 177 11.37 24.49 13.00
N GLU A 178 12.15 23.94 13.93
CA GLU A 178 12.89 22.70 13.71
C GLU A 178 11.98 21.53 13.33
N TYR A 179 12.48 20.71 12.40
CA TYR A 179 11.77 19.55 11.90
C TYR A 179 11.84 18.40 12.89
N SER A 180 10.71 17.79 13.17
CA SER A 180 10.62 16.46 13.76
C SER A 180 9.50 15.68 13.09
N ARG A 181 9.61 14.35 13.06
CA ARG A 181 8.60 13.51 12.40
C ARG A 181 7.26 13.63 13.10
N VAL A 182 7.26 13.69 14.43
CA VAL A 182 6.03 13.87 15.21
C VAL A 182 5.35 15.20 14.85
N LYS A 183 6.11 16.30 14.73
CA LYS A 183 5.55 17.60 14.34
C LYS A 183 4.96 17.57 12.93
N HIS A 184 5.63 16.92 11.99
CA HIS A 184 5.12 16.77 10.62
C HIS A 184 3.85 15.90 10.59
N GLN A 185 3.79 14.81 11.35
CA GLN A 185 2.56 14.02 11.48
C GLN A 185 1.41 14.84 12.07
N LEU A 186 1.64 15.61 13.13
CA LEU A 186 0.64 16.49 13.71
C LEU A 186 0.19 17.58 12.72
N PHE A 187 1.11 18.12 11.90
CA PHE A 187 0.78 19.03 10.80
C PHE A 187 -0.15 18.37 9.77
N LEU A 188 0.12 17.15 9.34
CA LEU A 188 -0.76 16.42 8.41
C LEU A 188 -2.16 16.22 9.01
N ILE A 189 -2.24 15.91 10.31
CA ILE A 189 -3.50 15.71 11.05
C ILE A 189 -4.31 17.00 11.15
N SER A 190 -3.68 18.12 11.52
CA SER A 190 -4.36 19.40 11.74
C SER A 190 -4.69 20.13 10.45
N SER A 191 -3.73 20.22 9.53
CA SER A 191 -3.81 21.09 8.36
C SER A 191 -4.72 20.56 7.26
N GLY A 192 -4.78 19.23 7.09
CA GLY A 192 -5.48 18.60 5.97
C GLY A 192 -4.78 18.78 4.62
N THR A 193 -3.49 19.16 4.60
CA THR A 193 -2.65 19.21 3.39
C THR A 193 -1.39 18.37 3.59
N THR A 194 -0.82 17.86 2.49
CA THR A 194 0.46 17.12 2.50
C THR A 194 1.66 18.00 2.21
N ALA A 195 1.45 19.22 1.69
CA ALA A 195 2.52 20.15 1.37
C ALA A 195 2.09 21.61 1.45
N LEU A 196 3.07 22.48 1.67
CA LEU A 196 2.96 23.93 1.54
C LEU A 196 3.60 24.40 0.24
N SER A 197 3.07 25.46 -0.36
CA SER A 197 3.59 25.96 -1.64
C SER A 197 4.98 26.59 -1.49
N ASN A 198 5.75 26.54 -2.58
CA ASN A 198 7.05 27.19 -2.67
C ASN A 198 6.90 28.72 -2.79
N PRO A 199 7.33 29.52 -1.80
CA PRO A 199 7.26 30.99 -1.89
C PRO A 199 8.16 31.59 -2.99
N GLY A 200 9.13 30.82 -3.51
CA GLY A 200 10.02 31.24 -4.60
C GLY A 200 9.46 31.08 -6.02
N LEU A 201 8.26 30.50 -6.19
CA LEU A 201 7.63 30.37 -7.51
C LEU A 201 6.89 31.65 -7.94
N PRO A 202 6.71 31.90 -9.26
CA PRO A 202 5.84 32.97 -9.73
C PRO A 202 4.43 32.86 -9.12
N ASN A 203 3.86 33.99 -8.71
CA ASN A 203 2.55 34.08 -8.07
C ASN A 203 2.39 33.32 -6.73
N ALA A 204 3.48 32.86 -6.11
CA ALA A 204 3.41 32.17 -4.83
C ALA A 204 2.84 33.03 -3.69
N TYR A 205 2.94 34.36 -3.79
CA TYR A 205 2.34 35.30 -2.85
C TYR A 205 0.82 35.11 -2.69
N LEU A 206 0.14 34.66 -3.75
CA LEU A 206 -1.30 34.36 -3.71
C LEU A 206 -1.63 33.12 -2.85
N GLN A 207 -0.65 32.24 -2.65
CA GLN A 207 -0.80 31.03 -1.84
C GLN A 207 -0.41 31.25 -0.37
N ILE A 208 0.22 32.39 -0.02
CA ILE A 208 0.65 32.69 1.35
C ILE A 208 -0.51 32.61 2.35
N PRO A 209 -1.69 33.23 2.12
CA PRO A 209 -2.79 33.17 3.08
C PRO A 209 -3.25 31.73 3.36
N ARG A 210 -3.30 30.90 2.31
CA ARG A 210 -3.66 29.48 2.42
C ARG A 210 -2.64 28.70 3.24
N ASN A 211 -1.34 28.92 3.03
CA ASN A 211 -0.31 28.24 3.80
C ASN A 211 -0.29 28.68 5.27
N LEU A 212 -0.49 29.97 5.54
CA LEU A 212 -0.62 30.49 6.90
C LEU A 212 -1.83 29.89 7.62
N TYR A 213 -2.95 29.68 6.93
CA TYR A 213 -4.11 28.98 7.48
C TYR A 213 -3.77 27.55 7.92
N TYR A 214 -3.03 26.79 7.09
CA TYR A 214 -2.59 25.44 7.45
C TYR A 214 -1.62 25.41 8.63
N ILE A 215 -0.69 26.36 8.68
CA ILE A 215 0.24 26.51 9.82
C ILE A 215 -0.55 26.86 11.08
N ASP A 216 -1.53 27.75 10.99
CA ASP A 216 -2.33 28.17 12.14
C ASP A 216 -3.21 27.05 12.68
N ASN A 217 -3.82 26.22 11.81
CA ASN A 217 -4.53 25.01 12.24
C ASN A 217 -3.63 24.07 13.06
N THR A 218 -2.37 23.97 12.66
CA THR A 218 -1.37 23.16 13.38
C THR A 218 -0.98 23.83 14.70
N ARG A 219 -0.81 25.15 14.70
CA ARG A 219 -0.57 25.93 15.92
C ARG A 219 -1.69 25.75 16.94
N MET A 220 -2.96 25.76 16.49
CA MET A 220 -4.12 25.53 17.36
C MET A 220 -4.07 24.15 18.02
N LEU A 221 -3.78 23.09 17.25
CA LEU A 221 -3.61 21.74 17.80
C LEU A 221 -2.48 21.68 18.83
N LEU A 222 -1.30 22.21 18.51
CA LEU A 222 -0.13 22.13 19.39
C LEU A 222 -0.28 22.95 20.68
N ASN A 223 -1.03 24.05 20.64
CA ASN A 223 -1.25 24.91 21.80
C ASN A 223 -2.34 24.38 22.74
N ASP A 224 -3.42 23.82 22.19
CA ASP A 224 -4.53 23.30 22.98
C ASP A 224 -5.21 22.11 22.28
N ALA A 225 -4.65 20.93 22.53
CA ALA A 225 -5.18 19.68 21.99
C ALA A 225 -6.60 19.36 22.50
N PHE A 226 -6.95 19.78 23.72
CA PHE A 226 -8.27 19.50 24.31
C PHE A 226 -9.37 20.28 23.59
N THR A 227 -9.15 21.58 23.40
CA THR A 227 -10.07 22.41 22.62
C THR A 227 -10.10 21.97 21.16
N TRP A 228 -8.96 21.59 20.58
CA TRP A 228 -8.90 21.10 19.21
C TRP A 228 -9.75 19.83 19.01
N VAL A 229 -9.63 18.83 19.89
CA VAL A 229 -10.46 17.61 19.84
C VAL A 229 -11.94 17.94 19.93
N THR A 230 -12.31 18.88 20.80
CA THR A 230 -13.72 19.30 20.97
C THR A 230 -14.27 20.02 19.72
N ARG A 231 -13.41 20.78 19.02
CA ARG A 231 -13.80 21.51 17.80
C ARG A 231 -13.77 20.65 16.53
N HIS A 232 -13.09 19.51 16.57
CA HIS A 232 -12.92 18.60 15.43
C HIS A 232 -13.39 17.17 15.72
N PRO A 233 -14.65 16.96 16.20
CA PRO A 233 -15.16 15.62 16.48
C PRO A 233 -15.18 14.73 15.23
N GLU A 234 -15.34 15.32 14.04
CA GLU A 234 -15.32 14.62 12.75
C GLU A 234 -13.97 13.94 12.45
N LYS A 235 -12.88 14.38 13.08
CA LYS A 235 -11.55 13.79 12.88
C LYS A 235 -11.33 12.54 13.74
N GLY A 236 -12.21 12.26 14.72
CA GLY A 236 -12.17 11.03 15.52
C GLY A 236 -10.96 10.88 16.46
N TYR A 237 -10.30 11.99 16.82
CA TYR A 237 -9.20 12.00 17.78
C TYR A 237 -9.69 12.17 19.21
N VAL A 238 -9.00 11.54 20.15
CA VAL A 238 -9.31 11.61 21.58
C VAL A 238 -8.03 11.81 22.39
N LEU A 239 -8.22 12.30 23.62
CA LEU A 239 -7.18 12.41 24.63
C LEU A 239 -7.54 11.51 25.80
N THR A 240 -6.67 10.57 26.15
CA THR A 240 -6.83 9.73 27.35
C THR A 240 -5.68 9.95 28.30
N LYS A 241 -5.97 10.07 29.58
CA LYS A 241 -4.95 10.13 30.61
C LYS A 241 -4.13 8.83 30.62
N ARG A 242 -2.82 8.94 30.72
CA ARG A 242 -1.92 7.79 30.82
C ARG A 242 -2.02 7.14 32.20
N ASP A 243 -1.92 5.82 32.22
CA ASP A 243 -1.96 5.00 33.44
C ASP A 243 -0.54 4.76 33.97
N ASP A 244 0.21 5.85 34.15
CA ASP A 244 1.62 5.83 34.59
C ASP A 244 1.92 6.88 35.67
N GLU A 245 0.88 7.33 36.38
CA GLU A 245 0.91 8.36 37.45
C GLU A 245 1.45 9.74 37.04
N SER A 246 1.91 9.91 35.79
CA SER A 246 2.50 11.14 35.28
C SER A 246 1.53 12.33 35.23
N GLY A 247 0.23 12.04 35.09
CA GLY A 247 -0.78 13.06 34.79
C GLY A 247 -0.80 13.51 33.33
N ASP A 248 -0.02 12.85 32.47
CA ASP A 248 0.07 13.11 31.04
C ASP A 248 -1.05 12.43 30.25
N TYR A 249 -1.15 12.77 28.97
CA TYR A 249 -2.18 12.27 28.06
C TYR A 249 -1.57 11.64 26.81
N ASP A 250 -2.30 10.68 26.26
CA ASP A 250 -2.10 10.18 24.91
C ASP A 250 -3.15 10.80 23.99
N PHE A 251 -2.69 11.41 22.91
CA PHE A 251 -3.53 11.86 21.79
C PHE A 251 -3.47 10.83 20.67
N TYR A 252 -4.62 10.30 20.24
CA TYR A 252 -4.66 9.29 19.18
C TYR A 252 -6.01 9.28 18.45
N ASN A 253 -6.04 8.64 17.29
CA ASN A 253 -7.27 8.44 16.53
C ASN A 253 -8.00 7.18 17.02
N THR A 254 -9.30 7.26 17.26
CA THR A 254 -10.11 6.12 17.74
C THR A 254 -10.08 4.90 16.82
N SER A 255 -9.86 5.10 15.51
CA SER A 255 -9.68 4.01 14.53
C SER A 255 -8.29 3.35 14.61
N SER A 256 -7.34 3.96 15.32
CA SER A 256 -5.94 3.55 15.43
C SER A 256 -5.37 3.81 16.83
N PRO A 257 -5.90 3.13 17.88
CA PRO A 257 -5.56 3.41 19.28
C PRO A 257 -4.10 3.12 19.65
N ASP A 258 -3.42 2.26 18.89
CA ASP A 258 -2.02 1.91 19.11
C ASP A 258 -1.06 3.02 18.66
N LYS A 259 -1.52 3.98 17.85
CA LYS A 259 -0.70 5.07 17.33
C LYS A 259 -0.95 6.36 18.11
N LYS A 260 -0.12 6.55 19.13
CA LYS A 260 -0.28 7.60 20.13
C LYS A 260 0.78 8.69 20.01
N PHE A 261 0.35 9.93 20.27
CA PHE A 261 1.18 11.09 20.42
C PHE A 261 1.20 11.50 21.89
N TYR A 262 2.40 11.62 22.45
CA TYR A 262 2.58 11.92 23.86
C TYR A 262 2.37 13.40 24.13
N LEU A 263 1.41 13.71 25.01
CA LEU A 263 1.09 15.05 25.47
C LEU A 263 1.49 15.19 26.95
N LYS A 264 2.63 15.84 27.18
CA LYS A 264 3.26 15.96 28.50
C LYS A 264 2.94 17.26 29.20
N TYR A 265 2.65 17.21 30.49
CA TYR A 265 2.49 18.41 31.33
C TYR A 265 3.86 18.96 31.76
N TYR A 266 4.09 20.25 31.49
CA TYR A 266 5.28 20.94 31.94
C TYR A 266 4.93 21.90 33.07
N VAL A 267 5.20 21.50 34.31
CA VAL A 267 4.87 22.25 35.54
C VAL A 267 5.38 23.69 35.50
N GLN A 268 6.62 23.90 35.01
CA GLN A 268 7.25 25.22 34.90
C GLN A 268 6.51 26.17 33.96
N LEU A 269 5.77 25.63 32.98
CA LEU A 269 5.05 26.39 31.97
C LEU A 269 3.53 26.38 32.21
N GLY A 270 3.05 25.58 33.17
CA GLY A 270 1.63 25.45 33.51
C GLY A 270 0.75 24.93 32.37
N LYS A 271 1.32 24.20 31.39
CA LYS A 271 0.57 23.70 30.23
C LYS A 271 1.13 22.39 29.67
N TYR A 272 0.29 21.76 28.87
CA TYR A 272 0.60 20.55 28.11
C TYR A 272 1.31 20.87 26.80
N PHE A 273 2.24 20.02 26.39
CA PHE A 273 2.89 20.09 25.08
C PHE A 273 3.03 18.70 24.48
N PHE A 274 2.91 18.64 23.16
CA PHE A 274 3.33 17.45 22.44
C PHE A 274 4.85 17.30 22.51
N VAL A 275 5.32 16.07 22.58
CA VAL A 275 6.73 15.72 22.64
C VAL A 275 7.13 14.96 21.37
N ASP A 276 8.27 15.32 20.79
CA ASP A 276 8.79 14.65 19.59
C ASP A 276 9.51 13.33 19.89
N GLU A 277 9.97 12.66 18.82
CA GLU A 277 10.73 11.40 18.94
C GLU A 277 12.07 11.52 19.69
N ASN A 278 12.56 12.74 19.92
CA ASN A 278 13.81 13.03 20.62
C ASN A 278 13.57 13.57 22.04
N GLY A 279 12.30 13.70 22.48
CA GLY A 279 11.95 14.25 23.79
C GLY A 279 11.80 15.77 23.84
N ASN A 280 11.84 16.46 22.70
CA ASN A 280 11.71 17.93 22.64
C ASN A 280 10.25 18.37 22.61
N GLN A 281 9.98 19.54 23.18
CA GLN A 281 8.67 20.19 23.11
C GLN A 281 8.36 20.65 21.69
N LEU A 282 7.13 20.39 21.23
CA LEU A 282 6.65 20.86 19.95
C LEU A 282 6.00 22.22 20.06
N ILE A 283 6.63 23.21 19.43
CA ILE A 283 6.14 24.59 19.31
C ILE A 283 6.19 25.06 17.85
N ILE A 284 5.27 25.96 17.52
CA ILE A 284 5.24 26.74 16.28
C ILE A 284 5.31 28.20 16.68
N TYR A 285 6.20 28.95 16.03
CA TYR A 285 6.48 30.35 16.29
C TYR A 285 5.51 31.29 15.57
#